data_AF-A0A8T4SP49-F1
#
_entry.id   AF-A0A8T4SP49-F1
#
_cell.length_a   1.000
_cell.length_b   1.000
_cell.length_c   1.000
_cell.angle_alpha   90.00
_cell.angle_beta   90.00
_cell.angle_gamma   90.00
#
_symmetry.space_group_name_H-M   'P 1'
#
loop_
_entity.id
_entity.type
_entity.pdbx_description
1 polymer ?
#
loop_
_entity_poly.entity_id
_entity_poly.type
_entity_poly.pdbx_seq_one_letter_code
_entity_poly.pdbx_strand_id
1 'polypeptide(L)'
;FKELVEEDKKGKINFCYTILDDGRIGIEKILNPRITKKNAEVIKVILDNDEELICTPDHLFMLRDGNFKEANKLNETDSLMPLYYEIKIPVVKNNHKIKKIVSLKEKIDVYDIEVPNTHNFALASGVFVHNSAKMGRAREFQAILPLWGKMINVEKARIDKIFKNEKLLPVVLAIGASIGDEFNGAKVRYHKIIIMADADVDGNHIQCLLLTFFYRYMRQLIDAGYIYLAYPPLYKYKKGGKDFYLFSDKELEDARKEIGNLDVQRFKGLGEMNPEQLWETTMDPETRILKQIMVEDAVAADAMFTLLMGEEVIPRRKFIIEHAKDAKNVDI
;
A
#
# COMPACT_ATOMS: atom_id res chain seq x y z
N PHE A 1 4.12 21.63 16.73
CA PHE A 1 5.19 20.63 16.53
C PHE A 1 6.23 20.61 17.65
N LYS A 2 6.88 21.72 18.00
CA LYS A 2 7.83 21.75 19.13
C LYS A 2 7.21 21.20 20.42
N GLU A 3 5.96 21.56 20.71
CA GLU A 3 5.18 21.04 21.84
C GLU A 3 4.92 19.53 21.71
N LEU A 4 4.53 19.03 20.53
CA LEU A 4 4.32 17.59 20.29
C LEU A 4 5.57 16.75 20.61
N VAL A 5 6.77 17.24 20.28
CA VAL A 5 8.04 16.58 20.62
C VAL A 5 8.25 16.56 22.14
N GLU A 6 7.97 17.66 22.83
CA GLU A 6 8.13 17.75 24.29
C GLU A 6 7.06 16.92 25.04
N GLU A 7 5.87 16.78 24.47
CA GLU A 7 4.79 15.97 25.01
C GLU A 7 5.05 14.47 24.83
N ASP A 8 5.57 14.06 23.68
CA ASP A 8 5.98 12.67 23.43
C ASP A 8 7.12 12.24 24.37
N LYS A 9 8.10 13.12 24.63
CA LYS A 9 9.13 12.91 25.66
C LYS A 9 8.55 12.72 27.06
N LYS A 10 7.38 13.31 27.34
CA LYS A 10 6.65 13.15 28.61
C LYS A 10 5.70 11.95 28.60
N GLY A 11 5.74 11.13 27.55
CA GLY A 11 4.91 9.94 27.38
C GLY A 11 3.45 10.23 26.99
N LYS A 12 3.12 11.46 26.61
CA LYS A 12 1.77 11.80 26.14
C LYS A 12 1.56 11.26 24.72
N ILE A 13 0.37 10.69 24.49
CA ILE A 13 -0.05 10.21 23.19
C ILE A 13 -0.73 11.35 22.43
N ASN A 14 -0.23 11.66 21.24
CA ASN A 14 -0.76 12.69 20.36
C ASN A 14 -1.32 12.07 19.07
N PHE A 15 -2.21 12.80 18.39
CA PHE A 15 -2.89 12.34 17.18
C PHE A 15 -2.83 13.39 16.07
N CYS A 16 -2.84 12.97 14.81
CA CYS A 16 -2.95 13.86 13.65
C CYS A 16 -3.93 13.31 12.62
N TYR A 17 -4.22 14.12 11.60
CA TYR A 17 -5.02 13.68 10.47
C TYR A 17 -4.15 12.90 9.49
N THR A 18 -4.74 11.88 8.89
CA THR A 18 -4.07 11.05 7.90
C THR A 18 -5.10 10.57 6.89
N ILE A 19 -4.62 10.11 5.73
CA ILE A 19 -5.47 9.32 4.83
C ILE A 19 -5.44 7.88 5.34
N LEU A 20 -6.59 7.41 5.84
CA LEU A 20 -6.80 6.03 6.24
C LEU A 20 -6.75 5.11 5.01
N ASP A 21 -6.64 3.82 5.26
CA ASP A 21 -6.56 2.80 4.20
C ASP A 21 -7.78 2.81 3.25
N ASP A 22 -8.92 3.35 3.68
CA ASP A 22 -10.14 3.51 2.88
C ASP A 22 -10.20 4.83 2.08
N GLY A 23 -9.12 5.62 2.09
CA GLY A 23 -9.03 6.89 1.39
C GLY A 23 -9.72 8.06 2.07
N ARG A 24 -10.38 7.85 3.21
CA ARG A 24 -10.98 8.93 4.00
C ARG A 24 -9.93 9.60 4.87
N ILE A 25 -10.19 10.85 5.21
CA ILE A 25 -9.44 11.53 6.25
C ILE A 25 -9.87 10.95 7.60
N GLY A 26 -8.92 10.41 8.35
CA GLY A 26 -9.12 9.92 9.71
C GLY A 26 -8.08 10.46 10.66
N ILE A 27 -8.25 10.16 11.94
CA ILE A 27 -7.34 10.57 13.01
C ILE A 27 -6.54 9.35 13.45
N GLU A 28 -5.21 9.47 13.43
CA GLU A 28 -4.30 8.40 13.84
C GLU A 28 -3.24 8.87 14.83
N LYS A 29 -2.68 7.91 15.56
CA LYS A 29 -1.65 8.20 16.57
C LYS A 29 -0.35 8.66 15.90
N ILE A 30 0.20 9.76 16.40
CA ILE A 30 1.52 10.26 16.03
C ILE A 30 2.58 9.38 16.67
N LEU A 31 3.56 8.95 15.87
CA LEU A 31 4.78 8.28 16.29
C LEU A 31 6.00 9.15 16.02
N ASN A 32 7.03 8.95 16.86
CA ASN A 32 8.38 9.46 16.66
C ASN A 32 8.48 10.97 16.29
N PRO A 33 7.75 11.89 16.96
CA PRO A 33 7.85 13.32 16.65
C PRO A 33 9.28 13.81 16.94
N ARG A 34 9.93 14.42 15.94
CA ARG A 34 11.35 14.79 16.03
C ARG A 34 11.71 16.00 15.17
N ILE A 35 12.90 16.56 15.41
CA ILE A 35 13.52 17.56 14.54
C ILE A 35 14.28 16.82 13.44
N THR A 36 14.04 17.16 12.17
CA THR A 36 14.70 16.53 11.01
C THR A 36 15.73 17.43 10.35
N LYS A 37 15.55 18.75 10.35
CA LYS A 37 16.53 19.72 9.84
C LYS A 37 16.62 20.91 10.79
N LYS A 38 17.83 21.42 11.04
CA LYS A 38 18.04 22.66 11.81
C LYS A 38 18.33 23.81 10.87
N ASN A 39 17.82 25.01 11.18
CA ASN A 39 18.03 26.23 10.37
C ASN A 39 17.74 26.03 8.87
N ALA A 40 16.58 25.46 8.51
CA ALA A 40 16.17 25.31 7.12
C ALA A 40 15.64 26.61 6.53
N GLU A 41 15.79 26.76 5.21
CA GLU A 41 15.17 27.84 4.45
C GLU A 41 13.67 27.61 4.29
N VAL A 42 12.90 28.70 4.39
CA VAL A 42 11.44 28.65 4.37
C VAL A 42 10.81 29.73 3.51
N ILE A 43 9.61 29.41 3.05
CA ILE A 43 8.72 30.31 2.33
C ILE A 43 7.42 30.47 3.12
N LYS A 44 6.77 31.60 2.90
CA LYS A 44 5.47 31.96 3.46
C LYS A 44 4.42 31.90 2.35
N VAL A 45 3.41 31.08 2.54
CA VAL A 45 2.22 30.97 1.69
C VAL A 45 1.09 31.75 2.37
N ILE A 46 0.54 32.74 1.69
CA ILE A 46 -0.56 33.59 2.17
C ILE A 46 -1.82 33.14 1.44
N LEU A 47 -2.88 32.85 2.19
CA LEU A 47 -4.17 32.42 1.68
C LEU A 47 -5.09 33.62 1.39
N ASP A 48 -6.17 33.39 0.66
CA ASP A 48 -7.18 34.39 0.27
C ASP A 48 -7.92 35.03 1.45
N ASN A 49 -7.98 34.33 2.58
CA ASN A 49 -8.48 34.85 3.86
C ASN A 49 -7.41 35.55 4.73
N ASP A 50 -6.25 35.89 4.14
CA ASP A 50 -5.11 36.53 4.80
C ASP A 50 -4.37 35.67 5.85
N GLU A 51 -4.69 34.38 5.98
CA GLU A 51 -3.91 33.48 6.82
C GLU A 51 -2.53 33.17 6.19
N GLU A 52 -1.52 33.06 7.05
CA GLU A 52 -0.12 32.85 6.63
C GLU A 52 0.40 31.48 7.09
N LEU A 53 1.00 30.73 6.18
CA LEU A 53 1.59 29.42 6.41
C LEU A 53 3.09 29.44 6.08
N ILE A 54 3.95 29.06 7.02
CA ILE A 54 5.40 29.03 6.82
C ILE A 54 5.87 27.57 6.71
N CYS A 55 6.58 27.24 5.63
CA CYS A 55 7.02 25.88 5.33
C CYS A 55 8.29 25.86 4.46
N THR A 56 8.92 24.70 4.29
CA THR A 56 10.06 24.55 3.37
C THR A 56 9.60 24.59 1.91
N PRO A 57 10.46 24.98 0.96
CA PRO A 57 10.09 25.06 -0.47
C PRO A 57 9.52 23.77 -1.06
N ASP A 58 10.03 22.61 -0.64
CA ASP A 58 9.66 21.26 -1.07
C ASP A 58 8.42 20.70 -0.36
N HIS A 59 7.80 21.48 0.53
CA HIS A 59 6.69 21.03 1.34
C HIS A 59 5.42 20.81 0.50
N LEU A 60 4.76 19.66 0.62
CA LEU A 60 3.62 19.30 -0.22
C LEU A 60 2.29 19.77 0.37
N PHE A 61 1.51 20.48 -0.43
CA PHE A 61 0.13 20.84 -0.18
C PHE A 61 -0.82 19.96 -0.98
N MET A 62 -1.95 19.60 -0.37
CA MET A 62 -3.02 18.91 -1.08
C MET A 62 -3.93 19.93 -1.78
N LEU A 63 -4.08 19.77 -3.09
CA LEU A 63 -5.01 20.54 -3.89
C LEU A 63 -6.43 19.94 -3.80
N ARG A 64 -7.43 20.73 -4.17
CA ARG A 64 -8.84 20.32 -4.13
C ARG A 64 -9.16 19.12 -5.03
N ASP A 65 -8.41 18.92 -6.11
CA ASP A 65 -8.54 17.77 -7.00
C ASP A 65 -7.90 16.49 -6.42
N GLY A 66 -7.29 16.58 -5.24
CA GLY A 66 -6.62 15.49 -4.53
C GLY A 66 -5.16 15.31 -4.92
N ASN A 67 -4.63 16.10 -5.87
CA ASN A 67 -3.23 16.06 -6.24
C ASN A 67 -2.36 16.82 -5.23
N PHE A 68 -1.06 16.52 -5.22
CA PHE A 68 -0.09 17.19 -4.35
C PHE A 68 0.81 18.12 -5.15
N LYS A 69 1.13 19.27 -4.55
CA LYS A 69 2.02 20.26 -5.17
C LYS A 69 2.98 20.83 -4.12
N GLU A 70 4.25 20.97 -4.49
CA GLU A 70 5.25 21.59 -3.62
C GLU A 70 4.96 23.08 -3.42
N ALA A 71 5.29 23.58 -2.24
CA ALA A 71 4.99 24.93 -1.81
C ALA A 71 5.60 25.99 -2.76
N ASN A 72 6.81 25.76 -3.27
CA ASN A 72 7.46 26.65 -4.25
C ASN A 72 6.86 26.59 -5.66
N LYS A 73 6.05 25.57 -5.97
CA LYS A 73 5.37 25.38 -7.26
C LYS A 73 3.93 25.87 -7.23
N LEU A 74 3.38 26.19 -6.05
CA LEU A 74 2.05 26.75 -5.91
C LEU A 74 1.94 28.12 -6.61
N ASN A 75 0.74 28.45 -7.07
CA ASN A 75 0.41 29.71 -7.72
C ASN A 75 -1.00 30.18 -7.30
N GLU A 76 -1.37 31.40 -7.68
CA GLU A 76 -2.64 32.04 -7.27
C GLU A 76 -3.89 31.36 -7.83
N THR A 77 -3.76 30.50 -8.85
CA THR A 77 -4.89 29.75 -9.40
C THR A 77 -5.12 28.40 -8.71
N ASP A 78 -4.17 27.95 -7.89
CA ASP A 78 -4.30 26.73 -7.11
C ASP A 78 -5.28 26.94 -5.94
N SER A 79 -6.15 25.94 -5.73
CA SER A 79 -7.05 25.89 -4.58
C SER A 79 -6.71 24.69 -3.71
N LEU A 80 -6.48 24.96 -2.43
CA LEU A 80 -6.08 23.96 -1.46
C LEU A 80 -7.29 23.20 -0.92
N MET A 81 -7.08 21.94 -0.54
CA MET A 81 -8.10 21.10 0.08
C MET A 81 -8.43 21.63 1.50
N PRO A 82 -9.67 22.12 1.74
CA PRO A 82 -10.09 22.56 3.06
C PRO A 82 -10.52 21.37 3.93
N LEU A 83 -10.47 21.55 5.24
CA LEU A 83 -11.10 20.63 6.19
C LEU A 83 -12.62 20.83 6.21
N TYR A 84 -13.37 19.82 5.80
CA TYR A 84 -14.83 19.81 5.96
C TYR A 84 -15.22 19.19 7.31
N TYR A 85 -15.86 19.96 8.18
CA TYR A 85 -16.52 19.41 9.36
C TYR A 85 -17.93 18.93 8.99
N GLU A 86 -18.23 17.64 9.18
CA GLU A 86 -19.61 17.18 9.26
C GLU A 86 -20.22 17.62 10.60
N ILE A 87 -20.77 18.83 10.62
CA ILE A 87 -21.71 19.24 11.66
C ILE A 87 -23.09 19.24 11.01
N LYS A 88 -24.14 18.82 11.73
CA LYS A 88 -25.55 18.86 11.30
C LYS A 88 -26.12 20.30 11.13
N ILE A 89 -25.31 21.23 10.64
CA ILE A 89 -25.59 22.65 10.39
C ILE A 89 -24.92 23.00 9.03
N PRO A 90 -25.43 23.96 8.22
CA PRO A 90 -24.93 24.19 6.87
C PRO A 90 -23.40 24.34 6.85
N VAL A 91 -22.73 23.41 6.16
CA VAL A 91 -21.28 23.38 5.99
C VAL A 91 -20.84 24.71 5.37
N VAL A 92 -20.11 25.53 6.12
CA VAL A 92 -19.40 26.69 5.58
C VAL A 92 -18.25 26.14 4.73
N LYS A 93 -18.50 25.96 3.44
CA LYS A 93 -17.51 25.52 2.44
C LYS A 93 -16.60 26.69 2.06
N ASN A 94 -15.73 27.13 2.96
CA ASN A 94 -14.69 28.09 2.60
C ASN A 94 -13.52 27.32 1.99
N ASN A 95 -13.43 27.31 0.67
CA ASN A 95 -12.24 26.83 -0.02
C ASN A 95 -11.15 27.90 0.11
N HIS A 96 -9.91 27.50 0.39
CA HIS A 96 -8.79 28.44 0.41
C HIS A 96 -8.10 28.47 -0.96
N LYS A 97 -7.78 29.67 -1.43
CA LYS A 97 -6.91 29.91 -2.59
C LYS A 97 -5.60 30.53 -2.15
N ILE A 98 -4.56 30.35 -2.95
CA ILE A 98 -3.28 31.01 -2.71
C ILE A 98 -3.43 32.49 -3.10
N LYS A 99 -3.17 33.38 -2.16
CA LYS A 99 -3.11 34.83 -2.40
C LYS A 99 -1.72 35.27 -2.81
N LYS A 100 -0.67 34.74 -2.16
CA LYS A 100 0.72 35.09 -2.45
C LYS A 100 1.71 34.09 -1.85
N ILE A 101 2.90 33.97 -2.43
CA ILE A 101 4.03 33.24 -1.84
C ILE A 101 5.22 34.20 -1.68
N VAL A 102 5.87 34.19 -0.51
CA VAL A 102 6.96 35.10 -0.15
C VAL A 102 8.13 34.31 0.41
N SER A 103 9.33 34.48 -0.16
CA SER A 103 10.55 33.93 0.43
C SER A 103 10.93 34.68 1.71
N LEU A 104 11.25 33.95 2.77
CA LEU A 104 11.66 34.54 4.04
C LEU A 104 13.18 34.49 4.18
N LYS A 105 13.76 35.52 4.80
CA LYS A 105 15.21 35.56 5.11
C LYS A 105 15.56 34.79 6.39
N GLU A 106 14.57 34.57 7.24
CA GLU A 106 14.73 33.81 8.48
C GLU A 106 14.76 32.31 8.20
N LYS A 107 15.52 31.57 9.01
CA LYS A 107 15.65 30.12 8.95
C LYS A 107 15.01 29.51 10.19
N ILE A 108 14.38 28.35 10.06
CA ILE A 108 13.68 27.69 11.17
C ILE A 108 14.04 26.20 11.27
N ASP A 109 13.92 25.64 12.47
CA ASP A 109 14.02 24.19 12.66
C ASP A 109 12.78 23.49 12.08
N VAL A 110 13.00 22.40 11.34
CA VAL A 110 11.95 21.60 10.70
C VAL A 110 11.69 20.37 11.53
N TYR A 111 10.40 20.14 11.78
CA TYR A 111 9.91 19.05 12.60
C TYR A 111 9.13 18.06 11.75
N ASP A 112 9.25 16.79 12.08
CA ASP A 112 8.57 15.70 11.40
C ASP A 112 7.85 14.80 12.42
N ILE A 113 6.83 14.11 11.93
CA ILE A 113 6.03 13.13 12.66
C ILE A 113 5.82 11.92 11.76
N GLU A 114 5.78 10.73 12.33
CA GLU A 114 5.49 9.51 11.59
C GLU A 114 4.09 9.01 11.94
N VAL A 115 3.37 8.51 10.94
CA VAL A 115 2.15 7.74 11.17
C VAL A 115 2.32 6.42 10.42
N PRO A 116 2.17 5.26 11.09
CA PRO A 116 2.29 3.96 10.45
C PRO A 116 1.40 3.86 9.22
N ASN A 117 1.94 3.28 8.16
CA ASN A 117 1.21 2.82 6.97
C ASN A 117 0.46 3.90 6.16
N THR A 118 0.40 5.16 6.61
CA THR A 118 -0.44 6.22 6.03
C THR A 118 0.36 7.47 5.64
N HIS A 119 -0.27 8.43 4.95
CA HIS A 119 0.34 9.73 4.63
C HIS A 119 -0.13 10.74 5.66
N ASN A 120 0.79 11.27 6.46
CA ASN A 120 0.43 12.12 7.57
C ASN A 120 0.24 13.58 7.13
N PHE A 121 -0.83 14.18 7.64
CA PHE A 121 -1.17 15.57 7.41
C PHE A 121 -1.32 16.31 8.72
N ALA A 122 -0.83 17.54 8.73
CA ALA A 122 -1.20 18.51 9.73
C ALA A 122 -2.28 19.43 9.17
N LEU A 123 -3.10 19.96 10.09
CA LEU A 123 -3.96 21.09 9.79
C LEU A 123 -3.22 22.35 10.19
N ALA A 124 -3.10 23.26 9.23
CA ALA A 124 -2.69 24.63 9.48
C ALA A 124 -3.67 25.52 8.74
N SER A 125 -4.25 26.52 9.42
CA SER A 125 -5.19 27.46 8.78
C SER A 125 -6.34 26.75 8.03
N GLY A 126 -6.86 25.66 8.60
CA GLY A 126 -7.96 24.89 8.01
C GLY A 126 -7.63 24.09 6.74
N VAL A 127 -6.36 24.02 6.31
CA VAL A 127 -5.92 23.26 5.12
C VAL A 127 -5.00 22.09 5.46
N PHE A 128 -5.01 21.06 4.61
CA PHE A 128 -4.16 19.88 4.76
C PHE A 128 -2.76 20.08 4.20
N VAL A 129 -1.77 19.75 5.03
CA VAL A 129 -0.35 20.03 4.80
C VAL A 129 0.45 18.76 5.13
N HIS A 130 1.17 18.19 4.15
CA HIS A 130 1.78 16.85 4.28
C HIS A 130 3.11 16.87 5.06
N ASN A 131 3.35 15.89 5.93
CA ASN A 131 4.65 15.69 6.54
C ASN A 131 5.15 14.24 6.33
N SER A 132 6.46 14.00 6.43
CA SER A 132 7.20 12.72 6.29
C SER A 132 7.49 12.12 4.88
N ALA A 133 8.76 11.76 4.71
CA ALA A 133 9.36 11.22 3.49
C ALA A 133 9.56 9.67 3.55
N LYS A 134 8.70 8.87 2.88
CA LYS A 134 8.76 7.39 2.73
C LYS A 134 9.82 6.86 1.70
N MET A 135 10.85 6.10 2.11
CA MET A 135 12.12 5.95 1.37
C MET A 135 12.39 4.70 0.48
N GLY A 136 11.43 3.81 0.15
CA GLY A 136 11.77 2.51 -0.50
C GLY A 136 11.17 2.14 -1.87
N ARG A 137 10.37 3.00 -2.52
CA ARG A 137 9.71 2.67 -3.80
C ARG A 137 10.10 3.65 -4.90
N ALA A 138 10.10 3.20 -6.15
CA ALA A 138 10.02 4.10 -7.31
C ALA A 138 8.60 4.69 -7.36
N ARG A 139 8.44 5.84 -6.69
CA ARG A 139 7.15 6.54 -6.51
C ARG A 139 6.55 7.00 -7.83
N GLU A 140 7.35 7.01 -8.89
CA GLU A 140 6.97 7.38 -10.25
C GLU A 140 6.00 6.39 -10.88
N PHE A 141 6.09 5.10 -10.54
CA PHE A 141 5.28 4.07 -11.20
C PHE A 141 4.77 2.93 -10.29
N GLN A 142 5.14 2.89 -9.01
CA GLN A 142 4.70 1.84 -8.08
C GLN A 142 3.81 2.37 -6.96
N ALA A 143 2.56 1.88 -6.92
CA ALA A 143 1.65 2.08 -5.81
C ALA A 143 1.64 0.81 -4.93
N ILE A 144 1.58 1.00 -3.61
CA ILE A 144 1.50 -0.10 -2.64
C ILE A 144 0.20 0.06 -1.86
N LEU A 145 -0.60 -1.00 -1.83
CA LEU A 145 -1.78 -1.11 -0.99
C LEU A 145 -1.51 -2.17 0.08
N PRO A 146 -1.23 -1.77 1.33
CA PRO A 146 -1.07 -2.73 2.42
C PRO A 146 -2.42 -3.37 2.73
N LEU A 147 -2.43 -4.70 2.85
CA LEU A 147 -3.60 -5.47 3.25
C LEU A 147 -3.31 -6.14 4.60
N TRP A 148 -4.26 -6.11 5.53
CA TRP A 148 -4.06 -6.63 6.88
C TRP A 148 -4.97 -7.82 7.21
N GLY A 149 -4.34 -8.87 7.73
CA GLY A 149 -4.99 -10.11 8.14
C GLY A 149 -5.66 -10.85 6.97
N LYS A 150 -6.39 -11.92 7.29
CA LYS A 150 -7.05 -12.75 6.28
C LYS A 150 -8.22 -11.99 5.63
N MET A 151 -8.29 -12.09 4.30
CA MET A 151 -9.40 -11.56 3.51
C MET A 151 -10.67 -12.37 3.76
N ILE A 152 -11.83 -11.73 3.58
CA ILE A 152 -13.10 -12.44 3.61
C ILE A 152 -13.15 -13.41 2.42
N ASN A 153 -13.54 -14.66 2.67
CA ASN A 153 -13.83 -15.58 1.60
C ASN A 153 -15.14 -15.15 0.93
N VAL A 154 -15.00 -14.62 -0.28
CA VAL A 154 -16.12 -14.06 -1.03
C VAL A 154 -17.07 -15.11 -1.60
N GLU A 155 -16.62 -16.35 -1.79
CA GLU A 155 -17.46 -17.46 -2.23
C GLU A 155 -18.58 -17.76 -1.23
N LYS A 156 -18.34 -17.47 0.05
CA LYS A 156 -19.29 -17.65 1.17
C LYS A 156 -20.01 -16.36 1.56
N ALA A 157 -19.67 -15.23 0.94
CA ALA A 157 -20.15 -13.93 1.35
C ALA A 157 -21.13 -13.37 0.33
N ARG A 158 -22.24 -12.80 0.83
CA ARG A 158 -23.14 -12.02 -0.02
C ARG A 158 -22.44 -10.75 -0.51
N ILE A 159 -22.81 -10.30 -1.70
CA ILE A 159 -22.20 -9.13 -2.36
C ILE A 159 -22.24 -7.86 -1.49
N ASP A 160 -23.33 -7.60 -0.78
CA ASP A 160 -23.45 -6.46 0.14
C ASP A 160 -22.40 -6.46 1.26
N LYS A 161 -21.99 -7.65 1.70
CA LYS A 161 -20.99 -7.83 2.75
C LYS A 161 -19.58 -7.57 2.23
N ILE A 162 -19.37 -7.77 0.92
CA ILE A 162 -18.10 -7.50 0.24
C ILE A 162 -17.90 -5.99 0.09
N PHE A 163 -18.94 -5.28 -0.37
CA PHE A 163 -18.90 -3.81 -0.50
C PHE A 163 -18.68 -3.08 0.83
N LYS A 164 -19.20 -3.63 1.93
CA LYS A 164 -19.02 -3.08 3.28
C LYS A 164 -17.76 -3.60 3.98
N ASN A 165 -16.97 -4.44 3.32
CA ASN A 165 -15.79 -5.02 3.92
C ASN A 165 -14.63 -4.01 3.87
N GLU A 166 -14.21 -3.54 5.04
CA GLU A 166 -13.13 -2.56 5.20
C GLU A 166 -11.77 -3.01 4.62
N LYS A 167 -11.58 -4.32 4.35
CA LYS A 167 -10.34 -4.85 3.76
C LYS A 167 -10.39 -4.96 2.23
N LEU A 168 -11.54 -5.32 1.67
CA LEU A 168 -11.72 -5.40 0.21
C LEU A 168 -12.09 -4.06 -0.43
N LEU A 169 -12.75 -3.18 0.32
CA LEU A 169 -13.10 -1.84 -0.18
C LEU A 169 -11.88 -1.04 -0.66
N PRO A 170 -10.74 -1.00 0.07
CA PRO A 170 -9.51 -0.39 -0.42
C PRO A 170 -9.02 -0.96 -1.77
N VAL A 171 -9.14 -2.28 -1.98
CA VAL A 171 -8.76 -2.94 -3.25
C VAL A 171 -9.65 -2.44 -4.39
N VAL A 172 -10.97 -2.40 -4.17
CA VAL A 172 -11.95 -1.91 -5.15
C VAL A 172 -11.69 -0.45 -5.51
N LEU A 173 -11.49 0.40 -4.50
CA LEU A 173 -11.25 1.83 -4.67
C LEU A 173 -9.92 2.10 -5.39
N ALA A 174 -8.86 1.36 -5.05
CA ALA A 174 -7.55 1.49 -5.67
C ALA A 174 -7.60 1.13 -7.16
N ILE A 175 -8.30 0.05 -7.53
CA ILE A 175 -8.46 -0.35 -8.94
C ILE A 175 -9.34 0.66 -9.70
N GLY A 176 -10.38 1.19 -9.05
CA GLY A 176 -11.23 2.25 -9.59
C GLY A 176 -12.27 1.79 -10.60
N ALA A 177 -12.41 0.48 -10.82
CA ALA A 177 -13.25 -0.11 -11.86
C ALA A 177 -14.62 -0.62 -11.36
N SER A 178 -14.97 -0.42 -10.08
CA SER A 178 -16.12 -1.09 -9.43
C SER A 178 -16.01 -2.63 -9.49
N ILE A 179 -17.07 -3.37 -9.14
CA ILE A 179 -17.08 -4.85 -9.13
C ILE A 179 -18.39 -5.42 -9.70
N GLY A 180 -18.35 -6.69 -10.11
CA GLY A 180 -19.52 -7.43 -10.58
C GLY A 180 -20.15 -6.79 -11.81
N ASP A 181 -21.47 -6.63 -11.80
CA ASP A 181 -22.22 -6.06 -12.92
C ASP A 181 -21.91 -4.58 -13.19
N GLU A 182 -21.39 -3.86 -12.19
CA GLU A 182 -20.98 -2.45 -12.34
C GLU A 182 -19.53 -2.29 -12.81
N PHE A 183 -18.81 -3.40 -13.04
CA PHE A 183 -17.40 -3.36 -13.42
C PHE A 183 -17.19 -2.62 -14.75
N ASN A 184 -16.27 -1.66 -14.76
CA ASN A 184 -15.89 -0.90 -15.94
C ASN A 184 -14.37 -0.93 -16.18
N GLY A 185 -13.95 -1.74 -17.14
CA GLY A 185 -12.55 -1.91 -17.54
C GLY A 185 -11.86 -0.61 -17.98
N ALA A 186 -12.60 0.37 -18.52
CA ALA A 186 -12.01 1.65 -18.95
C ALA A 186 -11.60 2.55 -17.79
N LYS A 187 -12.09 2.29 -16.57
CA LYS A 187 -11.74 3.05 -15.36
C LYS A 187 -10.60 2.41 -14.55
N VAL A 188 -10.06 1.28 -15.02
CA VAL A 188 -8.96 0.58 -14.35
C VAL A 188 -7.74 1.51 -14.29
N ARG A 189 -7.29 1.79 -13.06
CA ARG A 189 -6.15 2.70 -12.81
C ARG A 189 -4.80 2.01 -12.98
N TYR A 190 -4.76 0.69 -12.78
CA TYR A 190 -3.53 -0.10 -12.79
C TYR A 190 -3.68 -1.32 -13.70
N HIS A 191 -2.85 -1.38 -14.74
CA HIS A 191 -2.81 -2.48 -15.71
C HIS A 191 -1.83 -3.60 -15.31
N LYS A 192 -1.23 -3.48 -14.13
CA LYS A 192 -0.37 -4.49 -13.51
C LYS A 192 -0.60 -4.48 -12.00
N ILE A 193 -1.40 -5.42 -11.54
CA ILE A 193 -1.78 -5.64 -10.15
C ILE A 193 -0.99 -6.84 -9.65
N ILE A 194 -0.05 -6.60 -8.75
CA ILE A 194 0.85 -7.62 -8.22
C ILE A 194 0.39 -7.97 -6.80
N ILE A 195 -0.02 -9.21 -6.60
CA ILE A 195 -0.30 -9.77 -5.27
C ILE A 195 1.03 -10.23 -4.70
N MET A 196 1.47 -9.56 -3.64
CA MET A 196 2.69 -9.88 -2.91
C MET A 196 2.29 -10.34 -1.51
N ALA A 197 2.59 -11.60 -1.19
CA ALA A 197 2.27 -12.23 0.09
C ALA A 197 3.50 -13.02 0.58
N ASP A 198 3.51 -13.35 1.87
CA ASP A 198 4.59 -14.12 2.47
C ASP A 198 4.70 -15.51 1.82
N ALA A 199 5.92 -16.06 1.79
CA ALA A 199 6.21 -17.36 1.17
C ALA A 199 5.82 -18.55 2.07
N ASP A 200 4.80 -18.37 2.91
CA ASP A 200 4.31 -19.35 3.86
C ASP A 200 2.88 -19.82 3.52
N VAL A 201 2.36 -20.73 4.35
CA VAL A 201 1.03 -21.30 4.16
C VAL A 201 -0.09 -20.27 4.31
N ASP A 202 0.12 -19.21 5.09
CA ASP A 202 -0.87 -18.16 5.29
C ASP A 202 -0.88 -17.17 4.12
N GLY A 203 0.29 -16.88 3.53
CA GLY A 203 0.42 -16.11 2.29
C GLY A 203 -0.25 -16.81 1.11
N ASN A 204 -0.03 -18.11 0.94
CA ASN A 204 -0.74 -18.92 -0.08
C ASN A 204 -2.26 -18.86 0.11
N HIS A 205 -2.75 -18.89 1.35
CA HIS A 205 -4.17 -18.76 1.63
C HIS A 205 -4.72 -17.35 1.28
N ILE A 206 -3.96 -16.28 1.56
CA ILE A 206 -4.30 -14.91 1.16
C ILE A 206 -4.35 -14.78 -0.37
N GLN A 207 -3.38 -15.35 -1.07
CA GLN A 207 -3.38 -15.40 -2.54
C GLN A 207 -4.64 -16.09 -3.06
N CYS A 208 -5.00 -17.27 -2.55
CA CYS A 208 -6.23 -17.95 -2.94
C CYS A 208 -7.48 -17.10 -2.71
N LEU A 209 -7.59 -16.39 -1.58
CA LEU A 209 -8.72 -15.51 -1.29
C LEU A 209 -8.81 -14.32 -2.27
N LEU A 210 -7.68 -13.69 -2.57
CA LEU A 210 -7.63 -12.58 -3.54
C LEU A 210 -7.92 -13.04 -4.96
N LEU A 211 -7.36 -14.18 -5.37
CA LEU A 211 -7.65 -14.77 -6.67
C LEU A 211 -9.13 -15.14 -6.80
N THR A 212 -9.75 -15.67 -5.75
CA THR A 212 -11.19 -15.92 -5.71
C THR A 212 -11.97 -14.61 -5.87
N PHE A 213 -11.56 -13.54 -5.18
CA PHE A 213 -12.16 -12.22 -5.33
C PHE A 213 -12.07 -11.68 -6.75
N PHE A 214 -10.88 -11.67 -7.34
CA PHE A 214 -10.69 -11.22 -8.72
C PHE A 214 -11.48 -12.08 -9.71
N TYR A 215 -11.49 -13.40 -9.53
CA TYR A 215 -12.23 -14.32 -10.40
C TYR A 215 -13.74 -14.10 -10.34
N ARG A 216 -14.30 -13.88 -9.15
CA ARG A 216 -15.74 -13.73 -8.95
C ARG A 216 -16.27 -12.35 -9.31
N TYR A 217 -15.48 -11.30 -9.06
CA TYR A 217 -15.98 -9.92 -9.07
C TYR A 217 -15.27 -8.99 -10.05
N MET A 218 -14.13 -9.39 -10.59
CA MET A 218 -13.34 -8.58 -11.53
C MET A 218 -12.67 -9.46 -12.59
N ARG A 219 -13.40 -10.45 -13.11
CA ARG A 219 -12.85 -11.49 -13.98
C ARG A 219 -12.13 -10.92 -15.20
N GLN A 220 -12.63 -9.79 -15.71
CA GLN A 220 -12.04 -9.09 -16.85
C GLN A 220 -10.59 -8.64 -16.58
N LEU A 221 -10.17 -8.41 -15.33
CA LEU A 221 -8.77 -8.10 -15.01
C LEU A 221 -7.84 -9.30 -15.21
N ILE A 222 -8.34 -10.50 -14.92
CA ILE A 222 -7.60 -11.74 -15.17
C ILE A 222 -7.52 -12.00 -16.66
N ASP A 223 -8.65 -11.87 -17.37
CA ASP A 223 -8.69 -12.09 -18.82
C ASP A 223 -7.86 -11.06 -19.60
N ALA A 224 -7.76 -9.82 -19.10
CA ALA A 224 -6.87 -8.79 -19.63
C ALA A 224 -5.39 -9.00 -19.25
N GLY A 225 -5.07 -10.00 -18.43
CA GLY A 225 -3.72 -10.32 -18.00
C GLY A 225 -3.11 -9.33 -17.01
N TYR A 226 -3.93 -8.59 -16.24
CA TYR A 226 -3.45 -7.57 -15.32
C TYR A 226 -3.08 -8.12 -13.94
N ILE A 227 -3.45 -9.35 -13.60
CA ILE A 227 -3.19 -9.96 -12.29
C ILE A 227 -1.89 -10.77 -12.31
N TYR A 228 -1.03 -10.52 -11.34
CA TYR A 228 0.27 -11.19 -11.17
C TYR A 228 0.45 -11.62 -9.72
N LEU A 229 1.18 -12.72 -9.49
CA LEU A 229 1.74 -13.09 -8.19
C LEU A 229 3.23 -12.77 -8.17
N ALA A 230 3.71 -12.12 -7.11
CA ALA A 230 5.14 -12.00 -6.86
C ALA A 230 5.67 -13.25 -6.15
N TYR A 231 6.85 -13.71 -6.56
CA TYR A 231 7.57 -14.80 -5.90
C TYR A 231 8.76 -14.23 -5.12
N PRO A 232 8.62 -13.97 -3.81
CA PRO A 232 9.74 -13.58 -2.97
C PRO A 232 10.76 -14.72 -2.78
N PRO A 233 12.03 -14.40 -2.51
CA PRO A 233 13.04 -15.42 -2.23
C PRO A 233 12.78 -16.11 -0.89
N LEU A 234 13.06 -17.40 -0.83
CA LEU A 234 12.98 -18.24 0.37
C LEU A 234 14.28 -18.19 1.18
N TYR A 235 15.40 -18.06 0.48
CA TYR A 235 16.73 -18.15 1.08
C TYR A 235 17.64 -17.05 0.57
N LYS A 236 18.64 -16.72 1.38
CA LYS A 236 19.76 -15.85 1.06
C LYS A 236 21.05 -16.45 1.58
N TYR A 237 22.11 -16.39 0.80
CA TYR A 237 23.46 -16.71 1.26
C TYR A 237 24.46 -15.65 0.79
N LYS A 238 25.59 -15.57 1.49
CA LYS A 238 26.69 -14.65 1.14
C LYS A 238 27.88 -15.41 0.57
N LYS A 239 28.41 -14.94 -0.54
CA LYS A 239 29.66 -15.46 -1.13
C LYS A 239 30.49 -14.33 -1.70
N GLY A 240 31.74 -14.21 -1.24
CA GLY A 240 32.66 -13.16 -1.72
C GLY A 240 32.15 -11.73 -1.50
N GLY A 241 31.40 -11.49 -0.42
CA GLY A 241 30.81 -10.18 -0.10
C GLY A 241 29.57 -9.81 -0.89
N LYS A 242 29.08 -10.68 -1.78
CA LYS A 242 27.82 -10.51 -2.52
C LYS A 242 26.70 -11.36 -1.92
N ASP A 243 25.50 -10.82 -1.99
CA ASP A 243 24.26 -11.49 -1.60
C ASP A 243 23.70 -12.26 -2.79
N PHE A 244 23.28 -13.50 -2.55
CA PHE A 244 22.61 -14.36 -3.53
C PHE A 244 21.29 -14.83 -2.93
N TYR A 245 20.23 -14.79 -3.74
CA TYR A 245 18.87 -15.16 -3.33
C TYR A 245 18.44 -16.44 -4.04
N LEU A 246 17.69 -17.29 -3.33
CA LEU A 246 17.16 -18.54 -3.85
C LEU A 246 15.65 -18.61 -3.56
N PHE A 247 14.89 -19.11 -4.53
CA PHE A 247 13.44 -19.08 -4.56
C PHE A 247 12.81 -20.46 -4.33
N SER A 248 13.61 -21.52 -4.26
CA SER A 248 13.14 -22.89 -4.03
C SER A 248 14.10 -23.72 -3.17
N ASP A 249 13.57 -24.79 -2.56
CA ASP A 249 14.39 -25.78 -1.85
C ASP A 249 15.37 -26.49 -2.80
N LYS A 250 14.96 -26.70 -4.06
CA LYS A 250 15.80 -27.27 -5.11
C LYS A 250 17.01 -26.39 -5.40
N GLU A 251 16.81 -25.09 -5.55
CA GLU A 251 17.91 -24.13 -5.74
C GLU A 251 18.88 -24.12 -4.55
N LEU A 252 18.37 -24.30 -3.32
CA LEU A 252 19.20 -24.46 -2.13
C LEU A 252 20.03 -25.75 -2.15
N GLU A 253 19.42 -26.88 -2.51
CA GLU A 253 20.15 -28.15 -2.64
C GLU A 253 21.23 -28.07 -3.72
N ASP A 254 20.92 -27.48 -4.87
CA ASP A 254 21.85 -27.36 -5.97
C ASP A 254 23.00 -26.40 -5.63
N ALA A 255 22.72 -25.28 -4.97
CA ALA A 255 23.75 -24.38 -4.44
C ALA A 255 24.67 -25.08 -3.42
N ARG A 256 24.12 -25.94 -2.54
CA ARG A 256 24.90 -26.73 -1.58
C ARG A 256 25.78 -27.79 -2.26
N LYS A 257 25.31 -28.42 -3.34
CA LYS A 257 26.10 -29.39 -4.12
C LYS A 257 27.28 -28.71 -4.81
N GLU A 258 27.08 -27.51 -5.34
CA GLU A 258 28.10 -26.80 -6.11
C GLU A 258 29.13 -26.08 -5.22
N ILE A 259 28.66 -25.44 -4.13
CA ILE A 259 29.49 -24.53 -3.32
C ILE A 259 29.95 -25.20 -2.02
N GLY A 260 29.29 -26.28 -1.59
CA GLY A 260 29.56 -26.96 -0.32
C GLY A 260 28.84 -26.31 0.84
N ASN A 261 29.53 -26.07 1.95
CA ASN A 261 28.90 -25.57 3.17
C ASN A 261 28.53 -24.08 3.02
N LEU A 262 27.23 -23.79 2.98
CA LEU A 262 26.67 -22.45 2.83
C LEU A 262 26.05 -22.00 4.16
N ASP A 263 26.41 -20.81 4.62
CA ASP A 263 25.66 -20.12 5.66
C ASP A 263 24.45 -19.44 5.01
N VAL A 264 23.25 -19.92 5.33
CA VAL A 264 22.00 -19.57 4.64
C VAL A 264 21.02 -18.95 5.63
N GLN A 265 20.60 -17.74 5.32
CA GLN A 265 19.46 -17.09 5.95
C GLN A 265 18.17 -17.53 5.24
N ARG A 266 17.18 -17.98 6.00
CA ARG A 266 15.84 -18.27 5.49
C ARG A 266 14.91 -17.09 5.78
N PHE A 267 14.13 -16.68 4.80
CA PHE A 267 13.04 -15.72 4.99
C PHE A 267 11.75 -16.48 5.24
N LYS A 268 11.01 -16.12 6.30
CA LYS A 268 9.67 -16.66 6.57
C LYS A 268 8.56 -15.76 6.03
N GLY A 269 8.85 -14.46 5.87
CA GLY A 269 7.91 -13.50 5.33
C GLY A 269 8.63 -12.26 4.80
N LEU A 270 7.89 -11.43 4.06
CA LEU A 270 8.35 -10.19 3.44
C LEU A 270 8.82 -9.18 4.49
N GLY A 271 8.23 -9.21 5.70
CA GLY A 271 8.61 -8.34 6.80
C GLY A 271 9.99 -8.62 7.42
N GLU A 272 10.61 -9.77 7.10
CA GLU A 272 11.99 -10.08 7.52
C GLU A 272 13.04 -9.50 6.57
N MET A 273 12.61 -8.98 5.42
CA MET A 273 13.48 -8.35 4.43
C MET A 273 13.63 -6.86 4.73
N ASN A 274 14.84 -6.34 4.57
CA ASN A 274 15.03 -4.90 4.56
C ASN A 274 14.51 -4.28 3.23
N PRO A 275 14.29 -2.96 3.16
CA PRO A 275 13.73 -2.34 1.95
C PRO A 275 14.56 -2.55 0.67
N GLU A 276 15.88 -2.59 0.78
CA GLU A 276 16.78 -2.82 -0.36
C GLU A 276 16.64 -4.26 -0.90
N GLN A 277 16.60 -5.25 -0.01
CA GLN A 277 16.37 -6.66 -0.34
C GLN A 277 15.01 -6.85 -1.01
N LEU A 278 13.96 -6.21 -0.48
CA LEU A 278 12.64 -6.27 -1.07
C LEU A 278 12.64 -5.65 -2.48
N TRP A 279 13.31 -4.50 -2.65
CA TRP A 279 13.47 -3.88 -3.95
C TRP A 279 14.14 -4.83 -4.95
N GLU A 280 15.36 -5.28 -4.63
CA GLU A 280 16.21 -6.09 -5.50
C GLU A 280 15.59 -7.43 -5.91
N THR A 281 14.68 -7.98 -5.10
CA THR A 281 14.20 -9.35 -5.29
C THR A 281 12.75 -9.43 -5.76
N THR A 282 11.89 -8.48 -5.39
CA THR A 282 10.44 -8.57 -5.67
C THR A 282 9.85 -7.35 -6.36
N MET A 283 10.45 -6.17 -6.22
CA MET A 283 9.85 -4.92 -6.74
C MET A 283 10.53 -4.40 -8.00
N ASP A 284 11.84 -4.62 -8.16
CA ASP A 284 12.60 -4.13 -9.30
C ASP A 284 12.14 -4.82 -10.61
N PRO A 285 11.68 -4.07 -11.63
CA PRO A 285 11.26 -4.63 -12.91
C PRO A 285 12.30 -5.47 -13.64
N GLU A 286 13.60 -5.27 -13.39
CA GLU A 286 14.68 -6.00 -14.07
C GLU A 286 14.97 -7.37 -13.45
N THR A 287 14.72 -7.54 -12.14
CA THR A 287 15.12 -8.75 -11.39
C THR A 287 13.95 -9.53 -10.80
N ARG A 288 12.78 -8.90 -10.63
CA ARG A 288 11.63 -9.53 -9.99
C ARG A 288 11.07 -10.71 -10.80
N ILE A 289 10.59 -11.71 -10.08
CA ILE A 289 9.90 -12.87 -10.66
C ILE A 289 8.40 -12.71 -10.43
N LEU A 290 7.64 -12.60 -11.52
CA LEU A 290 6.18 -12.49 -11.50
C LEU A 290 5.55 -13.64 -12.28
N LYS A 291 4.52 -14.25 -11.70
CA LYS A 291 3.64 -15.21 -12.39
C LYS A 291 2.37 -14.50 -12.82
N GLN A 292 2.17 -14.36 -14.12
CA GLN A 292 0.91 -13.83 -14.66
C GLN A 292 -0.20 -14.85 -14.48
N ILE A 293 -1.36 -14.41 -14.00
CA ILE A 293 -2.52 -15.27 -13.78
C ILE A 293 -3.46 -15.15 -14.96
N MET A 294 -3.76 -16.30 -15.56
CA MET A 294 -4.66 -16.46 -16.69
C MET A 294 -5.66 -17.58 -16.35
N VAL A 295 -6.79 -17.62 -17.05
CA VAL A 295 -7.76 -18.71 -16.92
C VAL A 295 -7.89 -19.40 -18.26
N GLU A 296 -7.45 -20.65 -18.31
CA GLU A 296 -7.50 -21.47 -19.52
C GLU A 296 -8.89 -22.07 -19.71
N ASP A 297 -9.43 -22.71 -18.66
CA ASP A 297 -10.77 -23.29 -18.64
C ASP A 297 -11.60 -22.65 -17.53
N ALA A 298 -12.56 -21.81 -17.93
CA ALA A 298 -13.45 -21.13 -17.00
C ALA A 298 -14.39 -22.09 -16.26
N VAL A 299 -14.78 -23.21 -16.86
CA VAL A 299 -15.67 -24.20 -16.22
C VAL A 299 -14.89 -24.97 -15.15
N ALA A 300 -13.68 -25.42 -15.48
CA ALA A 300 -12.82 -26.09 -14.51
C ALA A 300 -12.41 -25.17 -13.36
N ALA A 301 -12.04 -23.92 -13.67
CA ALA A 301 -11.70 -22.92 -12.65
C ALA A 301 -12.89 -22.63 -11.72
N ASP A 302 -14.09 -22.44 -12.27
CA ASP A 302 -15.32 -22.22 -11.51
C ASP A 302 -15.59 -23.38 -10.54
N ALA A 303 -15.57 -24.61 -11.05
CA ALA A 303 -15.76 -25.81 -10.25
C ALA A 303 -14.73 -25.91 -9.11
N MET A 304 -13.48 -25.54 -9.39
CA MET A 304 -12.41 -25.57 -8.39
C MET A 304 -12.59 -24.51 -7.30
N PHE A 305 -12.97 -23.27 -7.67
CA PHE A 305 -13.29 -22.23 -6.68
C PHE A 305 -14.48 -22.65 -5.82
N THR A 306 -15.54 -23.19 -6.39
CA THR A 306 -16.70 -23.66 -5.61
C THR A 306 -16.33 -24.82 -4.68
N LEU A 307 -15.52 -25.77 -5.12
CA LEU A 307 -15.05 -26.90 -4.30
C LEU A 307 -14.17 -26.42 -3.11
N LEU A 308 -13.17 -25.59 -3.39
CA LEU A 308 -12.17 -25.18 -2.40
C LEU A 308 -12.65 -24.04 -1.51
N MET A 309 -13.50 -23.15 -2.02
CA MET A 309 -13.91 -21.92 -1.33
C MET A 309 -15.38 -21.91 -0.92
N GLY A 310 -16.25 -22.76 -1.49
CA GLY A 310 -17.70 -22.78 -1.24
C GLY A 310 -18.14 -23.27 0.14
N GLU A 311 -19.43 -23.50 0.37
CA GLU A 311 -19.92 -23.86 1.71
C GLU A 311 -19.73 -25.35 2.06
N GLU A 312 -19.75 -26.21 1.05
CA GLU A 312 -19.71 -27.66 1.18
C GLU A 312 -18.37 -28.17 1.74
N VAL A 313 -18.42 -28.75 2.95
CA VAL A 313 -17.23 -29.23 3.67
C VAL A 313 -16.81 -30.63 3.20
N ILE A 314 -17.78 -31.51 2.95
CA ILE A 314 -17.51 -32.92 2.63
C ILE A 314 -16.75 -33.07 1.30
N PRO A 315 -17.18 -32.44 0.19
CA PRO A 315 -16.47 -32.54 -1.09
C PRO A 315 -15.04 -31.97 -1.01
N ARG A 316 -14.87 -30.84 -0.34
CA ARG A 316 -13.55 -30.23 -0.09
C ARG A 316 -12.63 -31.16 0.68
N ARG A 317 -13.12 -31.74 1.78
CA ARG A 317 -12.33 -32.65 2.61
C ARG A 317 -11.90 -33.87 1.79
N LYS A 318 -12.79 -34.41 0.97
CA LYS A 318 -12.48 -35.53 0.08
C LYS A 318 -11.39 -35.15 -0.93
N PHE A 319 -11.53 -34.00 -1.61
CA PHE A 319 -10.53 -33.49 -2.54
C PHE A 319 -9.14 -33.32 -1.89
N ILE A 320 -9.08 -32.72 -0.68
CA ILE A 320 -7.83 -32.56 0.05
C ILE A 320 -7.21 -33.93 0.39
N ILE A 321 -8.01 -34.90 0.85
CA ILE A 321 -7.49 -36.24 1.19
C ILE A 321 -6.95 -36.95 -0.05
N GLU A 322 -7.65 -36.85 -1.18
CA GLU A 322 -7.28 -37.50 -2.44
C GLU A 322 -6.01 -36.88 -3.03
N HIS A 323 -5.87 -35.55 -3.01
CA HIS A 323 -4.80 -34.84 -3.71
C HIS A 323 -3.68 -34.27 -2.81
N ALA A 324 -3.75 -34.41 -1.48
CA ALA A 324 -2.72 -33.89 -0.57
C ALA A 324 -1.32 -34.47 -0.83
N LYS A 325 -1.24 -35.68 -1.37
CA LYS A 325 0.04 -36.32 -1.71
C LYS A 325 0.62 -35.83 -3.03
N ASP A 326 -0.25 -35.40 -3.95
CA ASP A 326 0.12 -34.87 -5.26
C ASP A 326 0.65 -33.43 -5.16
N ALA A 327 0.23 -32.70 -4.11
CA ALA A 327 0.61 -31.30 -3.84
C ALA A 327 2.12 -31.05 -3.72
N LYS A 328 2.95 -32.08 -3.52
CA LYS A 328 4.42 -31.94 -3.50
C LYS A 328 5.05 -31.66 -4.87
N ASN A 329 4.31 -31.88 -5.97
CA ASN A 329 4.83 -31.80 -7.35
C ASN A 329 4.14 -30.71 -8.20
N VAL A 330 3.42 -29.76 -7.61
CA VAL A 330 2.59 -28.79 -8.37
C VAL A 330 3.38 -27.56 -8.84
N ASP A 331 4.61 -27.38 -8.35
CA ASP A 331 5.53 -26.31 -8.81
C ASP A 331 6.80 -26.94 -9.44
N ILE A 332 6.66 -27.56 -10.63
CA ILE A 332 7.78 -27.82 -11.56
C ILE A 332 7.69 -26.88 -12.75
#